data_AF-A0A7X9WKI5-F1
#
_entry.id   AF-A0A7X9WKI5-F1
#
_cell.length_a   1.000
_cell.length_b   1.000
_cell.length_c   1.000
_cell.angle_alpha   90.00
_cell.angle_beta   90.00
_cell.angle_gamma   90.00
#
_symmetry.space_group_name_H-M   'P 1'
#
loop_
_entity.id
_entity.type
_entity.pdbx_description
1 polymer ?
#
loop_
_entity_poly.entity_id
_entity_poly.type
_entity_poly.pdbx_seq_one_letter_code
_entity_poly.pdbx_strand_id
1 'polypeptide(L)'
;MAVYRILGDKLLSKADFASQLSVASGLESLESAESHALAAAFETPAGLENNPAVTQFVPIGLGKPLTILIREVYTGRHPTKGFLGSSAKPMAVVTGLKDYSVYAASSRAVNFLQNDIRPKTRFKAPSTFNDGTNVVAYSPAVVTDSFHFTVEMAFDRFDGGLFEIISKGLSTAAGIPLLMPAAGYLMAAGGLIKIGSELADGLIDGKAAFSVTDSLDFNMPGVAAPTADFRVMCNFDASGMRYDPARGLLNKDSSVYNGDEPYVVISLDGAVRKNLESFAPTVATAGVMKQFFDARNGAEVSMTALIEGMKLVNDMKYRGEAEQLKKQLASAAADDKVAIQARLDALNKNILSEELKVPAA
;
A
#
# COMPACT_ATOMS: atom_id res chain seq x y z
N MET A 1 11.76 -0.27 15.70
CA MET A 1 10.57 0.08 14.90
C MET A 1 9.62 -1.09 15.02
N ALA A 2 8.35 -0.84 15.30
CA ALA A 2 7.41 -1.90 15.61
C ALA A 2 6.15 -1.77 14.77
N VAL A 3 5.73 -2.90 14.21
CA VAL A 3 4.44 -3.05 13.53
C VAL A 3 3.61 -3.99 14.39
N TYR A 4 2.46 -3.50 14.82
CA TYR A 4 1.49 -4.26 15.60
C TYR A 4 0.27 -4.58 14.76
N ARG A 5 -0.27 -5.78 14.89
CA ARG A 5 -1.55 -6.17 14.30
C ARG A 5 -2.68 -5.83 15.28
N ILE A 6 -3.80 -5.35 14.76
CA ILE A 6 -5.00 -5.09 15.56
C ILE A 6 -5.89 -6.32 15.48
N LEU A 7 -5.97 -7.09 16.56
CA LEU A 7 -6.94 -8.18 16.70
C LEU A 7 -8.07 -7.71 17.61
N GLY A 8 -9.21 -7.46 17.01
CA GLY A 8 -10.31 -6.78 17.66
C GLY A 8 -9.98 -5.33 18.00
N ASP A 9 -9.74 -5.04 19.28
CA ASP A 9 -9.24 -3.75 19.71
C ASP A 9 -7.81 -3.81 20.27
N LYS A 10 -7.20 -5.00 20.37
CA LYS A 10 -5.88 -5.16 21.00
C LYS A 10 -4.78 -5.08 19.97
N LEU A 11 -3.66 -4.49 20.37
CA LEU A 11 -2.43 -4.53 19.59
C LEU A 11 -1.58 -5.74 19.97
N LEU A 12 -1.23 -6.55 18.98
CA LEU A 12 -0.41 -7.73 19.12
C LEU A 12 0.87 -7.57 18.29
N SER A 13 2.01 -7.99 18.84
CA SER A 13 3.23 -8.11 18.06
C SER A 13 3.06 -9.18 16.97
N LYS A 14 3.92 -9.21 15.94
CA LYS A 14 3.88 -10.27 14.91
C LYS A 14 4.00 -11.68 15.53
N ALA A 15 4.81 -11.81 16.58
CA ALA A 15 5.00 -13.08 17.30
C ALA A 15 3.75 -13.47 18.11
N ASP A 16 3.17 -12.53 18.87
CA ASP A 16 1.97 -12.79 19.68
C ASP A 16 0.74 -13.07 18.82
N PHE A 17 0.64 -12.42 17.67
CA PHE A 17 -0.43 -12.69 16.72
C PHE A 17 -0.32 -14.10 16.12
N ALA A 18 0.90 -14.51 15.73
CA ALA A 18 1.14 -15.84 15.19
C ALA A 18 0.85 -16.94 16.22
N SER A 19 1.23 -16.73 17.49
CA SER A 19 0.92 -17.69 18.55
C SER A 19 -0.59 -17.78 18.81
N GLN A 20 -1.32 -16.66 18.84
CA GLN A 20 -2.77 -16.68 19.02
C GLN A 20 -3.51 -17.35 17.86
N LEU A 21 -3.07 -17.15 16.61
CA LEU A 21 -3.61 -17.87 15.46
C LEU A 21 -3.37 -19.38 15.57
N SER A 22 -2.17 -19.80 15.98
CA SER A 22 -1.83 -21.23 16.09
C SER A 22 -2.67 -21.95 17.17
N VAL A 23 -3.02 -21.24 18.24
CA VAL A 23 -3.91 -21.74 19.30
C VAL A 23 -5.35 -21.80 18.80
N ALA A 24 -5.80 -20.80 18.05
CA ALA A 24 -7.14 -20.78 17.46
C ALA A 24 -7.34 -21.83 16.35
N SER A 25 -6.28 -22.17 15.60
CA SER A 25 -6.34 -23.14 14.51
C SER A 25 -6.21 -24.60 14.96
N GLY A 26 -6.22 -24.88 16.27
CA GLY A 26 -6.42 -26.24 16.79
C GLY A 26 -5.45 -27.29 16.25
N LEU A 27 -4.14 -27.04 16.35
CA LEU A 27 -3.12 -28.09 16.16
C LEU A 27 -3.08 -29.03 17.37
N GLU A 28 -4.20 -29.72 17.63
CA GLU A 28 -4.22 -31.02 18.29
C GLU A 28 -4.70 -32.08 17.28
N SER A 29 -3.78 -32.99 16.96
CA SER A 29 -3.94 -34.31 16.33
C SER A 29 -5.14 -34.61 15.40
N LEU A 30 -4.79 -34.75 14.12
CA LEU A 30 -5.12 -35.86 13.18
C LEU A 30 -6.48 -36.60 13.27
N GLU A 31 -7.07 -36.70 12.08
CA GLU A 31 -8.15 -37.60 11.62
C GLU A 31 -9.60 -37.15 11.85
N SER A 32 -10.28 -36.91 10.71
CA SER A 32 -11.75 -36.78 10.52
C SER A 32 -12.43 -35.46 10.91
N ALA A 33 -12.34 -34.44 10.03
CA ALA A 33 -13.41 -33.44 9.82
C ALA A 33 -13.09 -32.50 8.63
N GLU A 34 -12.90 -33.05 7.43
CA GLU A 34 -12.83 -32.22 6.24
C GLU A 34 -14.20 -31.60 5.93
N SER A 35 -14.18 -30.29 5.61
CA SER A 35 -15.23 -29.43 5.04
C SER A 35 -16.07 -28.51 5.95
N HIS A 36 -16.12 -28.68 7.28
CA HIS A 36 -16.90 -27.77 8.14
C HIS A 36 -16.11 -26.99 9.21
N ALA A 37 -14.87 -27.36 9.51
CA ALA A 37 -14.09 -26.74 10.59
C ALA A 37 -13.40 -25.41 10.22
N LEU A 38 -13.18 -25.11 8.93
CA LEU A 38 -12.52 -23.86 8.52
C LEU A 38 -13.41 -22.61 8.71
N ALA A 39 -14.72 -22.80 8.81
CA ALA A 39 -15.68 -21.73 9.11
C ALA A 39 -15.88 -21.53 10.62
N ALA A 40 -15.69 -22.58 11.42
CA ALA A 40 -15.92 -22.55 12.87
C ALA A 40 -14.72 -22.01 13.67
N ALA A 41 -13.50 -22.11 13.15
CA ALA A 41 -12.29 -21.58 13.81
C ALA A 41 -12.20 -20.04 13.81
N PHE A 42 -13.13 -19.35 13.12
CA PHE A 42 -13.28 -17.90 13.18
C PHE A 42 -14.28 -17.44 14.26
N GLU A 43 -14.97 -18.33 14.98
CA GLU A 43 -15.86 -17.90 16.06
C GLU A 43 -15.09 -17.58 17.34
N THR A 44 -14.91 -16.27 17.56
CA THR A 44 -14.46 -15.52 18.75
C THR A 44 -12.95 -15.34 18.96
N PRO A 45 -12.48 -14.10 18.75
CA PRO A 45 -12.70 -13.04 19.74
C PRO A 45 -13.70 -11.99 19.26
N ALA A 46 -14.38 -11.34 20.21
CA ALA A 46 -15.26 -10.18 20.01
C ALA A 46 -14.47 -8.95 19.54
N GLY A 47 -13.96 -9.03 18.32
CA GLY A 47 -13.16 -8.02 17.65
C GLY A 47 -13.85 -7.48 16.39
N LEU A 48 -13.29 -6.41 15.81
CA LEU A 48 -13.71 -5.84 14.52
C LEU A 48 -13.87 -6.90 13.41
N GLU A 49 -13.14 -8.01 13.50
CA GLU A 49 -13.09 -9.13 12.53
C GLU A 49 -14.25 -10.13 12.64
N ASN A 50 -15.13 -10.02 13.63
CA ASN A 50 -16.27 -10.94 13.80
C ASN A 50 -17.56 -10.23 14.23
N ASN A 51 -17.58 -8.89 14.12
CA ASN A 51 -18.78 -8.12 14.39
C ASN A 51 -19.66 -8.11 13.12
N PRO A 52 -20.86 -8.71 13.11
CA PRO A 52 -21.75 -8.68 11.94
C PRO A 52 -22.21 -7.27 11.57
N ALA A 53 -22.03 -6.29 12.46
CA ALA A 53 -22.25 -4.87 12.19
C ALA A 53 -21.06 -4.17 11.48
N VAL A 54 -19.96 -4.89 11.18
CA VAL A 54 -18.77 -4.37 10.51
C VAL A 54 -18.48 -5.18 9.25
N THR A 55 -18.04 -4.50 8.18
CA THR A 55 -17.61 -5.16 6.94
C THR A 55 -16.38 -6.01 7.20
N GLN A 56 -16.45 -7.28 6.81
CA GLN A 56 -15.40 -8.24 7.06
C GLN A 56 -14.25 -8.12 6.07
N PHE A 57 -13.04 -8.41 6.55
CA PHE A 57 -11.85 -8.46 5.71
C PHE A 57 -11.93 -9.64 4.74
N VAL A 58 -11.51 -9.39 3.50
CA VAL A 58 -11.37 -10.47 2.52
C VAL A 58 -9.94 -11.02 2.59
N PRO A 59 -9.73 -12.36 2.59
CA PRO A 59 -8.40 -12.94 2.67
C PRO A 59 -7.44 -12.49 1.56
N ILE A 60 -6.20 -12.22 1.93
CA ILE A 60 -5.06 -11.93 1.03
C ILE A 60 -4.16 -13.15 0.86
N GLY A 61 -3.24 -13.13 -0.11
CA GLY A 61 -2.30 -14.22 -0.36
C GLY A 61 -1.91 -14.36 -1.83
N LEU A 62 -1.02 -15.31 -2.14
CA LEU A 62 -0.69 -15.65 -3.53
C LEU A 62 -1.96 -15.95 -4.34
N GLY A 63 -2.07 -15.34 -5.52
CA GLY A 63 -3.21 -15.46 -6.42
C GLY A 63 -4.49 -14.74 -5.97
N LYS A 64 -4.48 -14.12 -4.78
CA LYS A 64 -5.60 -13.33 -4.23
C LYS A 64 -5.31 -11.84 -4.34
N PRO A 65 -6.35 -10.98 -4.39
CA PRO A 65 -6.14 -9.54 -4.40
C PRO A 65 -5.46 -9.06 -3.12
N LEU A 66 -4.82 -7.90 -3.22
CA LEU A 66 -4.24 -7.18 -2.09
C LEU A 66 -4.45 -5.69 -2.29
N THR A 67 -5.12 -5.05 -1.34
CA THR A 67 -5.16 -3.60 -1.19
C THR A 67 -4.51 -3.22 0.12
N ILE A 68 -3.59 -2.24 0.08
CA ILE A 68 -3.03 -1.63 1.28
C ILE A 68 -3.47 -0.17 1.31
N LEU A 69 -4.17 0.22 2.37
CA LEU A 69 -4.66 1.60 2.55
C LEU A 69 -4.11 2.19 3.84
N ILE A 70 -3.77 3.48 3.81
CA ILE A 70 -3.61 4.30 5.00
C ILE A 70 -5.02 4.62 5.55
N ARG A 71 -5.22 4.35 6.83
CA ARG A 71 -6.51 4.46 7.54
C ARG A 71 -6.51 5.48 8.64
N GLU A 72 -5.32 5.78 9.17
CA GLU A 72 -5.13 6.84 10.13
C GLU A 72 -3.67 7.25 10.15
N VAL A 73 -3.42 8.51 10.49
CA VAL A 73 -2.10 9.04 10.76
C VAL A 73 -2.20 9.97 11.95
N TYR A 74 -1.22 9.88 12.84
CA TYR A 74 -1.06 10.74 14.00
C TYR A 74 0.32 11.39 14.00
N THR A 75 0.36 12.70 14.23
CA THR A 75 1.57 13.52 13.98
C THR A 75 2.56 13.57 15.14
N GLY A 76 2.17 13.13 16.34
CA GLY A 76 3.04 13.23 17.52
C GLY A 76 3.45 14.67 17.80
N ARG A 77 4.71 14.92 18.14
CA ARG A 77 5.23 16.28 18.38
C ARG A 77 5.37 17.14 17.12
N HIS A 78 5.13 16.58 15.93
CA HIS A 78 5.39 17.26 14.67
C HIS A 78 4.15 18.00 14.12
N PRO A 79 4.34 19.12 13.43
CA PRO A 79 5.61 19.82 13.20
C PRO A 79 6.13 20.53 14.45
N THR A 80 7.46 20.61 14.60
CA THR A 80 8.08 21.33 15.73
C THR A 80 7.91 22.84 15.57
N LYS A 81 7.56 23.55 16.65
CA LYS A 81 7.50 25.02 16.64
C LYS A 81 8.88 25.61 16.34
N GLY A 82 8.96 26.49 15.34
CA GLY A 82 10.10 27.38 15.17
C GLY A 82 10.07 28.51 16.21
N PHE A 83 11.23 29.10 16.52
CA PHE A 83 11.40 30.15 17.55
C PHE A 83 10.52 31.40 17.35
N LEU A 84 10.06 31.67 16.11
CA LEU A 84 9.24 32.84 15.73
C LEU A 84 8.06 32.50 14.79
N GLY A 85 7.72 31.21 14.63
CA GLY A 85 6.81 30.76 13.56
C GLY A 85 5.53 30.07 14.04
N SER A 86 4.50 30.04 13.18
CA SER A 86 3.30 29.22 13.37
C SER A 86 3.67 27.76 13.59
N SER A 87 2.97 27.09 14.52
CA SER A 87 3.11 25.64 14.76
C SER A 87 2.40 24.79 13.72
N ALA A 88 1.81 25.41 12.70
CA ALA A 88 1.09 24.74 11.66
C ALA A 88 1.96 24.74 10.38
N LYS A 89 2.24 23.55 9.86
CA LYS A 89 3.14 23.35 8.72
C LYS A 89 2.51 22.39 7.70
N PRO A 90 2.92 22.46 6.43
CA PRO A 90 2.58 21.43 5.47
C PRO A 90 3.21 20.09 5.88
N MET A 91 2.49 19.01 5.57
CA MET A 91 2.92 17.64 5.77
C MET A 91 2.68 16.84 4.49
N ALA A 92 3.62 15.97 4.15
CA ALA A 92 3.42 14.93 3.15
C ALA A 92 3.46 13.55 3.80
N VAL A 93 2.58 12.67 3.33
CA VAL A 93 2.67 11.24 3.57
C VAL A 93 3.11 10.57 2.28
N VAL A 94 4.19 9.80 2.35
CA VAL A 94 4.85 9.18 1.21
C VAL A 94 5.00 7.69 1.49
N THR A 95 4.85 6.88 0.46
CA THR A 95 5.09 5.44 0.52
C THR A 95 6.19 5.03 -0.43
N GLY A 96 7.12 4.22 0.07
CA GLY A 96 8.11 3.52 -0.74
C GLY A 96 7.70 2.06 -0.88
N LEU A 97 7.84 1.50 -2.07
CA LEU A 97 7.48 0.12 -2.40
C LEU A 97 8.69 -0.55 -3.02
N LYS A 98 9.01 -1.75 -2.57
CA LYS A 98 10.05 -2.61 -3.15
C LYS A 98 9.49 -4.00 -3.36
N ASP A 99 9.96 -4.65 -4.43
CA ASP A 99 9.55 -6.00 -4.82
C ASP A 99 8.05 -6.09 -5.16
N TYR A 100 7.46 -4.93 -5.50
CA TYR A 100 6.16 -4.84 -6.14
C TYR A 100 6.35 -5.05 -7.65
N SER A 101 5.66 -6.06 -8.16
CA SER A 101 5.82 -6.82 -9.42
C SER A 101 6.06 -6.10 -10.76
N VAL A 102 6.42 -4.81 -10.84
CA VAL A 102 6.59 -4.10 -12.14
C VAL A 102 7.96 -3.46 -12.32
N TYR A 103 8.64 -3.02 -11.27
CA TYR A 103 10.00 -2.49 -11.38
C TYR A 103 10.80 -2.88 -10.14
N ALA A 104 11.92 -3.58 -10.33
CA ALA A 104 12.85 -3.98 -9.26
C ALA A 104 13.58 -2.77 -8.61
N ALA A 105 13.20 -1.54 -8.95
CA ALA A 105 13.65 -0.31 -8.31
C ALA A 105 12.58 0.17 -7.33
N SER A 106 13.00 0.61 -6.14
CA SER A 106 12.10 1.16 -5.12
C SER A 106 11.23 2.28 -5.72
N SER A 107 9.92 2.05 -5.83
CA SER A 107 8.96 3.07 -6.29
C SER A 107 8.52 3.89 -5.08
N ARG A 108 8.73 5.21 -5.11
CA ARG A 108 8.19 6.13 -4.12
C ARG A 108 6.97 6.84 -4.70
N ALA A 109 5.89 6.89 -3.93
CA ALA A 109 4.64 7.57 -4.26
C ALA A 109 4.28 8.57 -3.15
N VAL A 110 3.97 9.81 -3.53
CA VAL A 110 3.35 10.76 -2.61
C VAL A 110 1.88 10.38 -2.50
N ASN A 111 1.45 9.95 -1.31
CA ASN A 111 0.07 9.54 -1.08
C ASN A 111 -0.82 10.77 -1.01
N PHE A 112 -0.58 11.66 -0.05
CA PHE A 112 -1.35 12.89 0.08
C PHE A 112 -0.56 13.99 0.78
N LEU A 113 -0.99 15.22 0.55
CA LEU A 113 -0.49 16.42 1.18
C LEU A 113 -1.56 17.04 2.08
N GLN A 114 -1.15 17.56 3.23
CA GLN A 114 -2.03 18.34 4.10
C GLN A 114 -1.35 19.63 4.56
N ASN A 115 -2.13 20.72 4.54
CA ASN A 115 -1.74 22.02 5.07
C ASN A 115 -2.19 22.21 6.51
N ASP A 116 -1.63 23.24 7.16
CA ASP A 116 -2.00 23.67 8.51
C ASP A 116 -1.95 22.55 9.58
N ILE A 117 -1.06 21.57 9.40
CA ILE A 117 -0.93 20.45 10.31
C ILE A 117 -0.24 20.89 11.61
N ARG A 118 -0.84 20.56 12.74
CA ARG A 118 -0.35 20.86 14.09
C ARG A 118 0.16 19.61 14.82
N PRO A 119 0.99 19.76 15.85
CA PRO A 119 1.31 18.68 16.78
C PRO A 119 0.07 17.99 17.34
N LYS A 120 0.20 16.68 17.55
CA LYS A 120 -0.77 15.79 18.19
C LYS A 120 -2.12 15.76 17.48
N THR A 121 -2.08 15.93 16.16
CA THR A 121 -3.25 15.88 15.30
C THR A 121 -3.39 14.51 14.67
N ARG A 122 -4.64 14.10 14.45
CA ARG A 122 -5.02 12.80 13.87
C ARG A 122 -5.93 13.00 12.67
N PHE A 123 -5.74 12.21 11.63
CA PHE A 123 -6.59 12.21 10.43
C PHE A 123 -6.72 10.79 9.87
N LYS A 124 -7.92 10.43 9.39
CA LYS A 124 -8.24 9.06 8.94
C LYS A 124 -8.02 8.83 7.44
N ALA A 125 -8.16 9.89 6.65
CA ALA A 125 -7.96 9.87 5.21
C ALA A 125 -7.72 11.32 4.78
N PRO A 126 -7.13 11.56 3.60
CA PRO A 126 -7.28 12.87 2.96
C PRO A 126 -8.79 13.18 2.85
N SER A 127 -9.16 14.41 3.19
CA SER A 127 -10.55 14.87 3.00
C SER A 127 -10.88 14.87 1.51
N THR A 128 -12.17 14.92 1.14
CA THR A 128 -12.58 15.11 -0.27
C THR A 128 -12.04 16.39 -0.89
N PHE A 129 -11.57 17.33 -0.06
CA PHE A 129 -11.01 18.61 -0.47
C PHE A 129 -9.48 18.64 -0.39
N ASN A 130 -8.85 17.56 0.08
CA ASN A 130 -7.40 17.44 0.15
C ASN A 130 -6.92 16.51 -0.95
N ASP A 131 -5.92 16.96 -1.70
CA ASP A 131 -5.40 16.22 -2.83
C ASP A 131 -4.61 14.98 -2.39
N GLY A 132 -4.86 13.87 -3.09
CA GLY A 132 -4.12 12.63 -2.92
C GLY A 132 -4.97 11.38 -2.79
N THR A 133 -4.32 10.30 -2.41
CA THR A 133 -4.89 8.97 -2.23
C THR A 133 -4.36 8.35 -0.94
N ASN A 134 -5.20 7.60 -0.25
CA ASN A 134 -4.74 6.77 0.86
C ASN A 134 -4.28 5.38 0.40
N VAL A 135 -4.32 5.09 -0.91
CA VAL A 135 -3.87 3.80 -1.46
C VAL A 135 -2.34 3.75 -1.46
N VAL A 136 -1.79 2.74 -0.80
CA VAL A 136 -0.35 2.42 -0.79
C VAL A 136 -0.03 1.52 -1.97
N ALA A 137 -0.79 0.43 -2.12
CA ALA A 137 -0.63 -0.53 -3.21
C ALA A 137 -1.97 -1.24 -3.50
N TYR A 138 -2.16 -1.65 -4.75
CA TYR A 138 -3.27 -2.51 -5.16
C TYR A 138 -2.85 -3.51 -6.24
N SER A 139 -2.88 -4.80 -5.91
CA SER A 139 -2.66 -5.89 -6.84
C SER A 139 -3.95 -6.73 -6.99
N PRO A 140 -4.46 -6.93 -8.22
CA PRO A 140 -5.56 -7.86 -8.48
C PRO A 140 -5.28 -9.31 -8.04
N ALA A 141 -4.02 -9.74 -8.14
CA ALA A 141 -3.58 -11.03 -7.65
C ALA A 141 -2.11 -10.98 -7.24
N VAL A 142 -1.77 -11.25 -5.98
CA VAL A 142 -0.37 -11.27 -5.55
C VAL A 142 0.39 -12.39 -6.26
N VAL A 143 1.51 -12.05 -6.90
CA VAL A 143 2.38 -12.99 -7.62
C VAL A 143 3.82 -13.02 -7.09
N THR A 144 4.13 -12.17 -6.11
CA THR A 144 5.45 -12.07 -5.48
C THR A 144 5.50 -12.87 -4.18
N ASP A 145 6.66 -13.44 -3.86
CA ASP A 145 6.90 -14.17 -2.62
C ASP A 145 7.00 -13.23 -1.42
N SER A 146 7.53 -12.01 -1.62
CA SER A 146 7.62 -10.97 -0.60
C SER A 146 7.29 -9.58 -1.17
N PHE A 147 6.82 -8.71 -0.29
CA PHE A 147 6.51 -7.32 -0.60
C PHE A 147 6.93 -6.43 0.56
N HIS A 148 7.74 -5.41 0.27
CA HIS A 148 8.23 -4.48 1.28
C HIS A 148 7.69 -3.09 1.00
N PHE A 149 7.20 -2.43 2.04
CA PHE A 149 6.75 -1.04 1.91
C PHE A 149 7.14 -0.22 3.13
N THR A 150 7.44 1.04 2.87
CA THR A 150 7.79 2.03 3.89
C THR A 150 6.75 3.14 3.84
N VAL A 151 6.23 3.55 5.00
CA VAL A 151 5.45 4.78 5.14
C VAL A 151 6.33 5.83 5.79
N GLU A 152 6.44 6.99 5.14
CA GLU A 152 7.20 8.14 5.62
C GLU A 152 6.26 9.34 5.84
N MET A 153 6.56 10.13 6.87
CA MET A 153 5.98 11.45 7.03
C MET A 153 7.07 12.51 7.06
N ALA A 154 6.90 13.51 6.22
CA ALA A 154 7.75 14.68 6.15
C ALA A 154 6.95 15.93 6.52
N PHE A 155 7.53 16.77 7.37
CA PHE A 155 6.98 18.07 7.77
C PHE A 155 7.97 19.15 7.37
N ASP A 156 7.47 20.35 7.05
CA ASP A 156 8.28 21.58 7.00
C ASP A 156 9.41 21.58 5.94
N ARG A 157 9.28 20.75 4.90
CA ARG A 157 10.31 20.54 3.86
C ARG A 157 9.93 20.97 2.46
N PHE A 158 8.71 21.47 2.30
CA PHE A 158 8.22 21.89 1.02
C PHE A 158 8.38 23.40 0.97
N ASP A 159 9.21 23.90 0.06
CA ASP A 159 9.04 25.29 -0.33
C ASP A 159 7.60 25.48 -0.87
N GLY A 160 7.04 26.67 -0.71
CA GLY A 160 5.63 26.90 -1.08
C GLY A 160 5.33 26.56 -2.54
N GLY A 161 6.29 26.76 -3.44
CA GLY A 161 6.13 26.46 -4.87
C GLY A 161 6.08 24.95 -5.15
N LEU A 162 6.98 24.17 -4.57
CA LEU A 162 7.01 22.71 -4.69
C LEU A 162 5.75 22.10 -4.09
N PHE A 163 5.31 22.59 -2.92
CA PHE A 163 4.07 22.15 -2.31
C PHE A 163 2.86 22.39 -3.23
N GLU A 164 2.75 23.59 -3.81
CA GLU A 164 1.67 23.95 -4.74
C GLU A 164 1.71 23.10 -6.01
N ILE A 165 2.88 22.85 -6.58
CA ILE A 165 3.06 21.99 -7.76
C ILE A 165 2.61 20.56 -7.46
N ILE A 166 3.03 19.98 -6.33
CA ILE A 166 2.64 18.61 -5.96
C ILE A 166 1.14 18.55 -5.67
N SER A 167 0.59 19.52 -4.94
CA SER A 167 -0.84 19.56 -4.61
C SER A 167 -1.69 19.68 -5.88
N LYS A 168 -1.35 20.60 -6.77
CA LYS A 168 -2.04 20.78 -8.06
C LYS A 168 -1.92 19.54 -8.96
N GLY A 169 -0.79 18.81 -8.88
CA GLY A 169 -0.60 17.53 -9.56
C GLY A 169 -1.54 16.45 -9.02
N LEU A 170 -1.61 16.31 -7.70
CA LEU A 170 -2.50 15.38 -7.01
C LEU A 170 -3.99 15.74 -7.23
N SER A 171 -4.37 17.01 -7.25
CA SER A 171 -5.75 17.46 -7.50
C SER A 171 -6.22 17.10 -8.91
N THR A 172 -5.32 17.24 -9.88
CA THR A 172 -5.58 16.88 -11.27
C THR A 172 -5.69 15.37 -11.41
N ALA A 173 -4.83 14.60 -10.72
CA ALA A 173 -4.92 13.13 -10.70
C ALA A 173 -6.20 12.63 -10.00
N ALA A 174 -6.68 13.34 -8.98
CA ALA A 174 -7.94 13.05 -8.29
C ALA A 174 -9.19 13.43 -9.12
N GLY A 175 -9.05 14.41 -10.04
CA GLY A 175 -10.12 14.90 -10.91
C GLY A 175 -10.21 14.23 -12.29
N ILE A 176 -9.21 13.43 -12.69
CA ILE A 176 -9.26 12.63 -13.91
C ILE A 176 -9.96 11.30 -13.59
N PRO A 177 -11.14 11.00 -14.17
CA PRO A 177 -11.63 9.63 -14.21
C PRO A 177 -10.52 8.79 -14.82
N LEU A 178 -10.02 7.77 -14.11
CA LEU A 178 -8.89 6.89 -14.49
C LEU A 178 -9.07 6.10 -15.82
N LEU A 179 -9.98 6.54 -16.69
CA LEU A 179 -10.41 5.89 -17.92
C LEU A 179 -10.53 6.94 -19.05
N MET A 180 -9.47 7.21 -19.81
CA MET A 180 -9.57 7.70 -21.19
C MET A 180 -8.36 7.22 -22.03
N PRO A 181 -8.56 6.77 -23.29
CA PRO A 181 -7.50 6.22 -24.13
C PRO A 181 -6.87 7.25 -25.09
N ALA A 182 -5.54 7.26 -25.29
CA ALA A 182 -4.89 7.82 -26.48
C ALA A 182 -3.40 7.42 -26.62
N ALA A 183 -3.14 6.53 -27.60
CA ALA A 183 -1.83 6.09 -28.07
C ALA A 183 -1.09 7.20 -28.85
N GLY A 184 0.19 7.47 -28.52
CA GLY A 184 1.02 8.33 -29.38
C GLY A 184 2.44 8.73 -28.96
N TYR A 185 2.96 8.40 -27.77
CA TYR A 185 4.14 9.13 -27.25
C TYR A 185 5.24 8.28 -26.59
N LEU A 186 5.61 7.14 -27.18
CA LEU A 186 6.71 6.29 -26.67
C LEU A 186 8.15 6.80 -26.95
N MET A 187 8.37 8.05 -27.35
CA MET A 187 9.70 8.55 -27.74
C MET A 187 10.37 9.56 -26.78
N ALA A 188 9.85 9.79 -25.58
CA ALA A 188 10.42 10.75 -24.61
C ALA A 188 11.02 10.12 -23.32
N ALA A 189 11.31 8.82 -23.32
CA ALA A 189 11.73 8.09 -22.11
C ALA A 189 13.15 8.41 -21.59
N GLY A 190 13.95 9.21 -22.29
CA GLY A 190 15.33 9.57 -21.87
C GLY A 190 15.42 10.62 -20.75
N GLY A 191 14.35 11.37 -20.48
CA GLY A 191 14.36 12.50 -19.54
C GLY A 191 13.92 12.19 -18.10
N LEU A 192 13.31 11.02 -17.87
CA LEU A 192 12.66 10.70 -16.59
C LEU A 192 13.63 10.40 -15.43
N ILE A 193 14.90 10.09 -15.72
CA ILE A 193 15.90 9.70 -14.71
C ILE A 193 16.37 10.90 -13.87
N LYS A 194 16.32 12.14 -14.40
CA LYS A 194 16.87 13.33 -13.71
C LYS A 194 15.93 13.97 -12.67
N ILE A 195 14.64 13.62 -12.65
CA ILE A 195 13.68 14.24 -11.70
C ILE A 195 13.54 13.43 -10.41
N GLY A 196 13.91 12.15 -10.46
CA GLY A 196 14.10 11.33 -9.27
C GLY A 196 15.28 11.75 -8.40
N SER A 197 16.07 12.78 -8.78
CA SER A 197 17.13 13.34 -7.93
C SER A 197 16.70 14.64 -7.21
N GLU A 198 16.02 15.61 -7.82
CA GLU A 198 15.70 16.90 -7.13
C GLU A 198 14.52 16.82 -6.13
N LEU A 199 13.44 16.11 -6.48
CA LEU A 199 12.35 15.80 -5.52
C LEU A 199 12.84 14.84 -4.42
N ALA A 200 13.78 13.97 -4.81
CA ALA A 200 14.55 13.15 -3.91
C ALA A 200 15.33 14.03 -2.96
N ASP A 201 16.25 14.89 -3.39
CA ASP A 201 17.14 15.67 -2.52
C ASP A 201 16.36 16.47 -1.45
N GLY A 202 15.20 17.09 -1.76
CA GLY A 202 14.36 17.77 -0.75
C GLY A 202 13.65 16.85 0.27
N LEU A 203 13.30 15.61 -0.13
CA LEU A 203 12.69 14.58 0.74
C LEU A 203 13.71 13.60 1.34
N ILE A 204 14.89 13.46 0.73
CA ILE A 204 15.96 12.48 0.98
C ILE A 204 17.10 13.12 1.78
N ASP A 205 17.49 14.39 1.53
CA ASP A 205 18.52 15.08 2.33
C ASP A 205 18.01 15.41 3.73
N GLY A 206 16.68 15.45 3.92
CA GLY A 206 16.06 15.49 5.23
C GLY A 206 15.68 14.10 5.73
N LYS A 207 16.09 13.73 6.96
CA LYS A 207 15.60 12.49 7.63
C LYS A 207 14.10 12.57 7.95
N ALA A 208 13.23 11.82 7.27
CA ALA A 208 11.78 11.83 7.53
C ALA A 208 11.46 11.82 9.04
N ALA A 209 10.49 12.63 9.48
CA ALA A 209 10.14 12.74 10.90
C ALA A 209 9.56 11.42 11.44
N PHE A 210 8.97 10.65 10.55
CA PHE A 210 8.53 9.29 10.75
C PHE A 210 8.91 8.46 9.53
N SER A 211 9.43 7.26 9.74
CA SER A 211 9.68 6.27 8.71
C SER A 211 9.57 4.90 9.36
N VAL A 212 8.66 4.06 8.87
CA VAL A 212 8.49 2.67 9.31
C VAL A 212 8.29 1.80 8.08
N THR A 213 9.03 0.69 8.03
CA THR A 213 8.92 -0.34 6.99
C THR A 213 8.19 -1.54 7.54
N ASP A 214 7.28 -2.11 6.75
CA ASP A 214 6.68 -3.42 6.98
C ASP A 214 6.95 -4.33 5.78
N SER A 215 6.88 -5.65 6.02
CA SER A 215 7.17 -6.69 5.04
C SER A 215 6.09 -7.76 5.07
N LEU A 216 5.57 -8.11 3.90
CA LEU A 216 4.56 -9.14 3.69
C LEU A 216 5.23 -10.31 2.98
N ASP A 217 5.43 -11.42 3.70
CA ASP A 217 6.08 -12.62 3.20
C ASP A 217 5.01 -13.66 2.87
N PHE A 218 4.60 -13.76 1.61
CA PHE A 218 3.50 -14.62 1.16
C PHE A 218 3.91 -16.08 1.00
N ASN A 219 5.19 -16.35 0.75
CA ASN A 219 5.69 -17.70 0.44
C ASN A 219 7.12 -17.93 0.96
N MET A 220 7.49 -17.29 2.07
CA MET A 220 8.80 -17.48 2.69
C MET A 220 8.76 -18.66 3.66
N PRO A 221 9.60 -19.70 3.49
CA PRO A 221 9.64 -20.83 4.42
C PRO A 221 9.94 -20.40 5.85
N GLY A 222 9.20 -20.96 6.81
CA GLY A 222 9.37 -20.65 8.24
C GLY A 222 8.72 -19.35 8.71
N VAL A 223 8.00 -18.63 7.83
CA VAL A 223 7.27 -17.40 8.17
C VAL A 223 5.77 -17.62 7.96
N ALA A 224 4.95 -17.20 8.93
CA ALA A 224 3.50 -17.23 8.78
C ALA A 224 3.06 -16.24 7.68
N ALA A 225 2.22 -16.73 6.76
CA ALA A 225 1.67 -15.90 5.69
C ALA A 225 0.91 -14.69 6.28
N PRO A 226 0.95 -13.52 5.60
CA PRO A 226 0.22 -12.35 6.05
C PRO A 226 -1.29 -12.58 5.97
N THR A 227 -2.00 -12.07 6.97
CA THR A 227 -3.47 -12.06 7.03
C THR A 227 -4.00 -10.67 6.69
N ALA A 228 -5.26 -10.63 6.25
CA ALA A 228 -5.98 -9.37 6.07
C ALA A 228 -6.36 -8.84 7.46
N ASP A 229 -5.88 -7.64 7.80
CA ASP A 229 -6.01 -7.05 9.13
C ASP A 229 -5.77 -5.53 9.10
N PHE A 230 -5.98 -4.87 10.24
CA PHE A 230 -5.41 -3.55 10.48
C PHE A 230 -4.05 -3.66 11.16
N ARG A 231 -3.13 -2.74 10.85
CA ARG A 231 -1.82 -2.66 11.50
C ARG A 231 -1.50 -1.26 11.95
N VAL A 232 -0.84 -1.14 13.10
CA VAL A 232 -0.26 0.10 13.61
C VAL A 232 1.24 0.07 13.37
N MET A 233 1.73 1.05 12.61
CA MET A 233 3.14 1.29 12.33
C MET A 233 3.64 2.42 13.24
N CYS A 234 4.59 2.13 14.12
CA CYS A 234 5.13 3.12 15.05
C CYS A 234 6.61 2.90 15.42
N ASN A 235 7.23 3.93 16.01
CA ASN A 235 8.61 3.91 16.50
C ASN A 235 8.72 3.76 18.03
N PHE A 236 7.61 3.46 18.70
CA PHE A 236 7.53 3.24 20.15
C PHE A 236 6.94 1.86 20.47
N ASP A 237 7.06 1.44 21.73
CA ASP A 237 6.42 0.22 22.20
C ASP A 237 4.92 0.48 22.43
N ALA A 238 4.07 -0.14 21.61
CA ALA A 238 2.62 -0.06 21.72
C ALA A 238 2.01 -1.30 22.38
N SER A 239 2.82 -2.14 23.02
CA SER A 239 2.37 -3.37 23.67
C SER A 239 1.35 -3.08 24.77
N GLY A 240 0.18 -3.74 24.68
CA GLY A 240 -0.94 -3.57 25.60
C GLY A 240 -1.78 -2.31 25.35
N MET A 241 -1.47 -1.52 24.31
CA MET A 241 -2.37 -0.48 23.82
C MET A 241 -3.52 -1.10 23.03
N ARG A 242 -4.56 -0.28 22.79
CA ARG A 242 -5.74 -0.66 22.03
C ARG A 242 -5.96 0.28 20.85
N TYR A 243 -6.65 -0.17 19.82
CA TYR A 243 -7.08 0.67 18.70
C TYR A 243 -8.60 0.70 18.62
N ASP A 244 -9.14 1.91 18.56
CA ASP A 244 -10.55 2.20 18.35
C ASP A 244 -10.68 3.02 17.05
N PRO A 245 -11.39 2.53 16.01
CA PRO A 245 -11.50 3.27 14.75
C PRO A 245 -12.13 4.66 14.87
N ALA A 246 -12.94 4.93 15.91
CA ALA A 246 -13.52 6.24 16.17
C ALA A 246 -12.51 7.16 16.87
N ARG A 247 -11.83 6.67 17.91
CA ARG A 247 -10.98 7.46 18.83
C ARG A 247 -9.49 7.45 18.52
N GLY A 248 -9.02 6.44 17.79
CA GLY A 248 -7.63 6.22 17.42
C GLY A 248 -6.94 5.25 18.37
N LEU A 249 -5.62 5.39 18.50
CA LEU A 249 -4.82 4.62 19.44
C LEU A 249 -5.16 5.01 20.90
N LEU A 250 -5.34 4.01 21.76
CA LEU A 250 -5.67 4.16 23.18
C LEU A 250 -4.56 3.55 24.05
N ASN A 251 -4.18 4.25 25.10
CA ASN A 251 -3.26 3.75 26.13
C ASN A 251 -3.89 2.60 26.92
N LYS A 252 -3.09 1.94 27.77
CA LYS A 252 -3.54 0.84 28.66
C LYS A 252 -4.70 1.24 29.58
N ASP A 253 -4.76 2.50 29.98
CA ASP A 253 -5.82 3.10 30.80
C ASP A 253 -7.06 3.55 29.99
N SER A 254 -7.12 3.21 28.70
CA SER A 254 -8.17 3.62 27.74
C SER A 254 -8.23 5.13 27.45
N SER A 255 -7.25 5.92 27.89
CA SER A 255 -7.10 7.31 27.44
C SER A 255 -6.63 7.36 25.99
N VAL A 256 -7.02 8.40 25.24
CA VAL A 256 -6.54 8.57 23.86
C VAL A 256 -5.04 8.85 23.89
N TYR A 257 -4.29 8.13 23.06
CA TYR A 257 -2.85 8.35 22.93
C TYR A 257 -2.58 9.81 22.51
N ASN A 258 -1.76 10.47 23.32
CA ASN A 258 -1.36 11.86 23.13
C ASN A 258 0.16 12.05 23.25
N GLY A 259 0.90 10.97 22.94
CA GLY A 259 2.36 10.93 23.03
C GLY A 259 3.03 11.74 21.93
N ASP A 260 4.34 11.92 22.08
CA ASP A 260 5.13 12.75 21.15
C ASP A 260 5.58 11.98 19.90
N GLU A 261 5.48 10.66 19.90
CA GLU A 261 5.91 9.84 18.76
C GLU A 261 4.74 9.59 17.79
N PRO A 262 4.93 9.85 16.49
CA PRO A 262 3.91 9.61 15.46
C PRO A 262 3.59 8.12 15.26
N TYR A 263 2.40 7.83 14.73
CA TYR A 263 2.01 6.50 14.23
C TYR A 263 1.16 6.60 12.98
N VAL A 264 1.10 5.49 12.23
CA VAL A 264 0.22 5.30 11.08
C VAL A 264 -0.57 4.01 11.28
N VAL A 265 -1.86 4.02 10.94
CA VAL A 265 -2.68 2.81 10.85
C VAL A 265 -2.93 2.50 9.39
N ILE A 266 -2.69 1.25 9.00
CA ILE A 266 -2.98 0.74 7.66
C ILE A 266 -4.00 -0.40 7.73
N SER A 267 -4.64 -0.69 6.61
CA SER A 267 -5.44 -1.92 6.42
C SER A 267 -4.90 -2.73 5.26
N LEU A 268 -4.90 -4.05 5.41
CA LEU A 268 -4.65 -5.02 4.36
C LEU A 268 -5.95 -5.78 4.08
N ASP A 269 -6.39 -5.75 2.83
CA ASP A 269 -7.70 -6.30 2.45
C ASP A 269 -7.66 -6.92 1.06
N GLY A 270 -8.24 -8.10 0.91
CA GLY A 270 -8.27 -8.87 -0.34
C GLY A 270 -9.49 -8.62 -1.22
N ALA A 271 -10.28 -7.57 -0.92
CA ALA A 271 -11.46 -7.28 -1.71
C ALA A 271 -11.05 -6.80 -3.11
N VAL A 272 -11.76 -7.28 -4.13
CA VAL A 272 -11.57 -6.83 -5.51
C VAL A 272 -12.01 -5.38 -5.65
N ARG A 273 -11.14 -4.52 -6.16
CA ARG A 273 -11.40 -3.09 -6.36
C ARG A 273 -11.14 -2.72 -7.81
N LYS A 274 -12.16 -2.91 -8.66
CA LYS A 274 -12.08 -2.62 -10.09
C LYS A 274 -11.61 -1.18 -10.39
N ASN A 275 -12.02 -0.23 -9.55
CA ASN A 275 -11.60 1.17 -9.66
C ASN A 275 -10.10 1.40 -9.39
N LEU A 276 -9.40 0.42 -8.81
CA LEU A 276 -7.96 0.48 -8.54
C LEU A 276 -7.12 -0.39 -9.49
N GLU A 277 -7.72 -1.13 -10.44
CA GLU A 277 -6.96 -1.96 -11.39
C GLU A 277 -5.98 -1.15 -12.25
N SER A 278 -6.30 0.12 -12.51
CA SER A 278 -5.40 1.05 -13.18
C SER A 278 -4.47 1.82 -12.22
N PHE A 279 -4.54 1.58 -10.92
CA PHE A 279 -3.65 2.20 -9.95
C PHE A 279 -2.26 1.60 -10.05
N ALA A 280 -1.33 2.40 -10.57
CA ALA A 280 0.08 2.15 -10.41
C ALA A 280 0.66 3.25 -9.49
N PRO A 281 1.38 2.90 -8.42
CA PRO A 281 2.05 3.88 -7.56
C PRO A 281 2.91 4.88 -8.34
N THR A 282 3.53 4.43 -9.44
CA THR A 282 4.28 5.27 -10.38
C THR A 282 3.42 6.28 -11.14
N VAL A 283 2.13 6.00 -11.39
CA VAL A 283 1.19 6.93 -12.04
C VAL A 283 0.86 8.11 -11.14
N ALA A 284 0.68 7.87 -9.84
CA ALA A 284 0.47 8.94 -8.86
C ALA A 284 1.65 9.91 -8.84
N THR A 285 2.88 9.39 -8.88
CA THR A 285 4.10 10.21 -8.98
C THR A 285 4.21 10.90 -10.34
N ALA A 286 3.85 10.24 -11.43
CA ALA A 286 3.92 10.82 -12.77
C ALA A 286 2.98 12.02 -12.96
N GLY A 287 1.80 12.04 -12.32
CA GLY A 287 0.89 13.20 -12.35
C GLY A 287 1.51 14.47 -11.74
N VAL A 288 2.28 14.31 -10.66
CA VAL A 288 3.09 15.36 -10.06
C VAL A 288 4.24 15.77 -11.00
N MET A 289 4.89 14.81 -11.66
CA MET A 289 5.99 15.08 -12.61
C MET A 289 5.54 15.88 -13.83
N LYS A 290 4.33 15.65 -14.37
CA LYS A 290 3.81 16.41 -15.52
C LYS A 290 3.80 17.90 -15.26
N GLN A 291 3.23 18.32 -14.13
CA GLN A 291 3.08 19.73 -13.82
C GLN A 291 4.42 20.41 -13.56
N PHE A 292 5.38 19.69 -12.98
CA PHE A 292 6.75 20.19 -12.84
C PHE A 292 7.41 20.45 -14.22
N PHE A 293 7.18 19.59 -15.20
CA PHE A 293 7.69 19.77 -16.57
C PHE A 293 6.93 20.85 -17.36
N ASP A 294 5.60 20.86 -17.28
CA ASP A 294 4.74 21.87 -17.93
C ASP A 294 5.11 23.28 -17.41
N ALA A 295 5.43 23.41 -16.11
CA ALA A 295 5.86 24.67 -15.50
C ALA A 295 7.27 25.13 -15.92
N ARG A 296 8.19 24.20 -16.23
CA ARG A 296 9.61 24.52 -16.49
C ARG A 296 9.94 24.67 -17.97
N ASN A 297 9.30 23.89 -18.84
CA ASN A 297 9.72 23.74 -20.24
C ASN A 297 8.62 24.01 -21.29
N GLY A 298 7.36 24.23 -20.88
CA GLY A 298 6.24 24.47 -21.81
C GLY A 298 5.94 23.33 -22.80
N ALA A 299 6.54 22.15 -22.60
CA ALA A 299 6.35 20.97 -23.42
C ALA A 299 5.25 20.11 -22.81
N GLU A 300 4.10 20.04 -23.48
CA GLU A 300 2.93 19.29 -23.03
C GLU A 300 3.17 17.78 -23.22
N VAL A 301 3.68 17.11 -22.19
CA VAL A 301 3.80 15.64 -22.19
C VAL A 301 2.43 15.03 -21.89
N SER A 302 1.86 14.25 -22.82
CA SER A 302 0.58 13.57 -22.59
C SER A 302 0.71 12.50 -21.50
N MET A 303 0.12 12.78 -20.35
CA MET A 303 0.07 11.85 -19.21
C MET A 303 -0.61 10.54 -19.54
N THR A 304 -1.64 10.59 -20.39
CA THR A 304 -2.37 9.41 -20.85
C THR A 304 -1.44 8.43 -21.55
N ALA A 305 -0.61 8.91 -22.49
CA ALA A 305 0.32 8.06 -23.22
C ALA A 305 1.42 7.47 -22.33
N LEU A 306 1.86 8.19 -21.30
CA LEU A 306 2.80 7.65 -20.32
C LEU A 306 2.15 6.54 -19.47
N ILE A 307 0.93 6.76 -18.98
CA ILE A 307 0.17 5.77 -18.21
C ILE A 307 -0.07 4.52 -19.05
N GLU A 308 -0.51 4.67 -20.30
CA GLU A 308 -0.70 3.57 -21.24
C GLU A 308 0.60 2.85 -21.55
N GLY A 309 1.71 3.58 -21.76
CA GLY A 309 3.02 3.00 -21.95
C GLY A 309 3.45 2.14 -20.75
N MET A 310 3.24 2.62 -19.52
CA MET A 310 3.53 1.84 -18.31
C MET A 310 2.62 0.63 -18.16
N LYS A 311 1.32 0.76 -18.46
CA LYS A 311 0.37 -0.36 -18.46
C LYS A 311 0.82 -1.44 -19.46
N LEU A 312 1.12 -1.05 -20.69
CA LEU A 312 1.59 -1.95 -21.74
C LEU A 312 2.88 -2.68 -21.33
N VAL A 313 3.85 -1.96 -20.76
CA VAL A 313 5.10 -2.58 -20.28
C VAL A 313 4.83 -3.59 -19.15
N ASN A 314 3.94 -3.25 -18.22
CA ASN A 314 3.53 -4.14 -17.14
C ASN A 314 2.86 -5.41 -17.69
N ASP A 315 1.90 -5.26 -18.59
CA ASP A 315 1.19 -6.37 -19.22
C ASP A 315 2.14 -7.26 -20.03
N MET A 316 3.08 -6.67 -20.78
CA MET A 316 4.10 -7.41 -21.51
C MET A 316 5.00 -8.24 -20.57
N LYS A 317 5.36 -7.70 -19.40
CA LYS A 317 6.15 -8.44 -18.41
C LYS A 317 5.38 -9.64 -17.87
N TYR A 318 4.16 -9.44 -17.38
CA TYR A 318 3.33 -10.53 -16.88
C TYR A 318 3.02 -11.56 -17.95
N ARG A 319 2.76 -11.12 -19.19
CA ARG A 319 2.58 -12.02 -20.33
C ARG A 319 3.82 -12.87 -20.55
N GLY A 320 5.01 -12.28 -20.53
CA GLY A 320 6.27 -13.02 -20.67
C GLY A 320 6.44 -14.10 -19.61
N GLU A 321 6.15 -13.79 -18.35
CA GLU A 321 6.15 -14.77 -17.25
C GLU A 321 5.06 -15.84 -17.43
N ALA A 322 3.86 -15.45 -17.87
CA ALA A 322 2.74 -16.34 -18.12
C ALA A 322 3.03 -17.34 -19.26
N GLU A 323 3.67 -16.88 -20.35
CA GLU A 323 4.10 -17.75 -21.44
C GLU A 323 5.17 -18.77 -20.99
N GLN A 324 6.06 -18.38 -20.08
CA GLN A 324 7.02 -19.30 -19.49
C GLN A 324 6.34 -20.37 -18.62
N LEU A 325 5.41 -19.96 -17.75
CA LEU A 325 4.63 -20.90 -16.93
C LEU A 325 3.79 -21.84 -17.79
N LYS A 326 3.19 -21.35 -18.88
CA LYS A 326 2.44 -22.20 -19.82
C LYS A 326 3.32 -23.29 -20.46
N LYS A 327 4.56 -22.95 -20.82
CA LYS A 327 5.53 -23.94 -21.32
C LYS A 327 5.89 -24.97 -20.25
N GLN A 328 6.09 -24.54 -19.01
CA GLN A 328 6.37 -25.44 -17.88
C GLN A 328 5.18 -26.37 -17.59
N LEU A 329 3.95 -25.85 -17.65
CA LEU A 329 2.73 -26.62 -17.42
C LEU A 329 2.56 -27.79 -18.40
N ALA A 330 2.99 -27.61 -19.65
CA ALA A 330 2.93 -28.66 -20.67
C ALA A 330 3.82 -29.87 -20.33
N SER A 331 4.92 -29.65 -19.59
CA SER A 331 5.92 -30.66 -19.25
C SER A 331 5.94 -31.07 -17.76
N ALA A 332 5.16 -30.41 -16.91
CA ALA A 332 5.17 -30.61 -15.46
C ALA A 332 4.49 -31.92 -15.04
N ALA A 333 4.90 -32.46 -13.88
CA ALA A 333 4.21 -33.57 -13.24
C ALA A 333 2.79 -33.14 -12.78
N ALA A 334 1.88 -34.11 -12.59
CA ALA A 334 0.49 -33.82 -12.25
C ALA A 334 0.34 -32.95 -10.99
N ASP A 335 1.16 -33.19 -9.97
CA ASP A 335 1.12 -32.47 -8.70
C ASP A 335 1.59 -31.01 -8.84
N ASP A 336 2.56 -30.74 -9.71
CA ASP A 336 3.09 -29.40 -9.96
C ASP A 336 2.17 -28.55 -10.85
N LYS A 337 1.38 -29.20 -11.71
CA LYS A 337 0.49 -28.50 -12.66
C LYS A 337 -0.52 -27.60 -11.95
N VAL A 338 -1.03 -28.00 -10.78
CA VAL A 338 -2.01 -27.20 -10.03
C VAL A 338 -1.39 -25.88 -9.57
N ALA A 339 -0.19 -25.93 -8.99
CA ALA A 339 0.51 -24.73 -8.52
C ALA A 339 0.93 -23.81 -9.69
N ILE A 340 1.43 -24.41 -10.79
CA ILE A 340 1.80 -23.67 -12.00
C ILE A 340 0.57 -23.00 -12.63
N GLN A 341 -0.57 -23.70 -12.71
CA GLN A 341 -1.82 -23.14 -13.23
C GLN A 341 -2.33 -21.99 -12.36
N ALA A 342 -2.33 -22.15 -11.03
CA ALA A 342 -2.76 -21.10 -10.12
C ALA A 342 -1.90 -19.82 -10.27
N ARG A 343 -0.59 -19.98 -10.47
CA ARG A 343 0.33 -18.86 -10.73
C ARG A 343 0.09 -18.23 -12.11
N LEU A 344 -0.16 -19.03 -13.14
CA LEU A 344 -0.54 -18.56 -14.46
C LEU A 344 -1.82 -17.71 -14.42
N ASP A 345 -2.84 -18.19 -13.72
CA ASP A 345 -4.11 -17.48 -13.54
C ASP A 345 -3.91 -16.17 -12.79
N ALA A 346 -3.05 -16.16 -11.77
CA ALA A 346 -2.69 -14.96 -11.04
C ALA A 346 -1.98 -13.92 -11.93
N LEU A 347 -1.05 -14.33 -12.78
CA LEU A 347 -0.41 -13.43 -13.75
C LEU A 347 -1.44 -12.84 -14.72
N ASN A 348 -2.32 -13.67 -15.28
CA ASN A 348 -3.38 -13.24 -16.19
C ASN A 348 -4.36 -12.24 -15.54
N LYS A 349 -4.62 -12.33 -14.23
CA LYS A 349 -5.42 -11.34 -13.50
C LYS A 349 -4.75 -9.98 -13.37
N ASN A 350 -3.42 -9.90 -13.44
CA ASN A 350 -2.68 -8.65 -13.39
C ASN A 350 -2.44 -8.03 -14.77
N ILE A 351 -2.73 -8.76 -15.86
CA ILE A 351 -2.70 -8.23 -17.23
C ILE A 351 -4.01 -7.46 -17.48
N LEU A 352 -3.89 -6.17 -17.76
CA LEU A 352 -5.04 -5.28 -17.95
C LEU A 352 -5.62 -5.37 -19.37
N SER A 353 -4.77 -5.51 -20.38
CA SER A 353 -5.17 -5.73 -21.78
C SER A 353 -5.61 -7.16 -22.03
N GLU A 354 -6.88 -7.38 -22.37
CA GLU A 354 -7.44 -8.71 -22.67
C GLU A 354 -6.68 -9.41 -23.80
N GLU A 355 -6.26 -8.67 -24.83
CA GLU A 355 -5.48 -9.16 -25.96
C GLU A 355 -4.06 -9.65 -25.58
N LEU A 356 -3.57 -9.26 -24.40
CA LEU A 356 -2.27 -9.68 -23.88
C LEU A 356 -2.34 -10.87 -22.93
N LYS A 357 -3.53 -11.29 -22.51
CA LYS A 357 -3.69 -12.45 -21.64
C LYS A 357 -3.29 -13.74 -22.36
N VAL A 358 -2.63 -14.63 -21.63
CA VAL A 358 -2.24 -15.94 -22.16
C VAL A 358 -3.40 -16.91 -21.99
N PRO A 359 -3.89 -17.57 -23.06
CA PRO A 359 -5.02 -18.49 -22.95
C PRO A 359 -4.71 -19.63 -21.99
N ALA A 360 -5.73 -20.08 -21.25
CA ALA A 360 -5.68 -21.33 -20.50
C ALA A 360 -5.29 -22.49 -21.43
N ALA A 361 -4.58 -23.48 -20.88
CA ALA A 361 -4.09 -24.65 -21.62
C ALA A 361 -5.21 -25.63 -21.96
#